data_AF-A5B6J2-F1
#
_entry.id   AF-A5B6J2-F1
#
_cell.length_a   1.000
_cell.length_b   1.000
_cell.length_c   1.000
_cell.angle_alpha   90.00
_cell.angle_beta   90.00
_cell.angle_gamma   90.00
#
_symmetry.space_group_name_H-M   'P 1'
#
loop_
_entity.id
_entity.type
_entity.pdbx_description
1 polymer ?
#
loop_
_entity_poly.entity_id
_entity_poly.type
_entity_poly.pdbx_seq_one_letter_code
_entity_poly.pdbx_strand_id
1 'polypeptide(L)'
;MLSTPFSPHTINYKPSRRFMVPKFMTYDGTSDPFNHIMHYRQLMTLDIRNDALLCKVFPTSLHNQALSWFHRLPKNSMNNFLDLSKACFVGHYLCSARHKQNISTLQNLKMQENESLREFVKWFKQVVLQVESCSMDIILQIFKISICSGTSFFKSLTKKSPRESRQGTMKLFGLC
;
A
#
# COMPACT_ATOMS: atom_id res chain seq x y z
N MET A 1 -22.13 -5.55 -10.27
CA MET A 1 -22.29 -4.13 -10.67
C MET A 1 -21.08 -3.34 -10.17
N LEU A 2 -20.34 -2.68 -11.07
CA LEU A 2 -19.30 -1.73 -10.67
C LEU A 2 -19.98 -0.53 -10.00
N SER A 3 -19.86 -0.42 -8.68
CA SER A 3 -20.40 0.73 -7.94
C SER A 3 -19.46 1.92 -8.09
N THR A 4 -20.01 3.08 -8.43
CA THR A 4 -19.25 4.32 -8.39
C THR A 4 -19.13 4.81 -6.95
N PRO A 5 -17.95 5.22 -6.47
CA PRO A 5 -17.80 5.68 -5.09
C PRO A 5 -18.23 7.15 -4.91
N PHE A 6 -18.70 7.76 -6.00
CA PHE A 6 -19.19 9.12 -6.08
C PHE A 6 -20.46 9.33 -5.25
N SER A 7 -20.53 10.52 -4.67
CA SER A 7 -21.76 11.09 -4.13
C SER A 7 -22.81 11.39 -5.22
N PRO A 8 -24.10 11.54 -4.87
CA PRO A 8 -25.16 11.91 -5.82
C PRO A 8 -24.88 13.22 -6.58
N HIS A 9 -24.28 14.22 -5.93
CA HIS A 9 -23.94 15.48 -6.59
C HIS A 9 -22.91 15.32 -7.70
N THR A 10 -21.93 14.43 -7.53
CA THR A 10 -20.90 14.14 -8.54
C THR A 10 -21.45 13.29 -9.68
N ILE A 11 -22.35 12.34 -9.37
CA ILE A 11 -23.02 11.51 -10.38
C ILE A 11 -23.86 12.38 -11.31
N ASN A 12 -24.69 13.25 -10.74
CA ASN A 12 -25.63 14.09 -11.47
C ASN A 12 -24.98 15.29 -12.19
N TYR A 13 -23.74 15.62 -11.83
CA TYR A 13 -23.00 16.68 -12.49
C TYR A 13 -22.77 16.36 -13.98
N LYS A 14 -23.19 17.28 -14.86
CA LYS A 14 -22.97 17.19 -16.30
C LYS A 14 -21.91 18.21 -16.71
N PRO A 15 -20.74 17.77 -17.21
CA PRO A 15 -19.75 18.68 -17.79
C PRO A 15 -20.37 19.50 -18.94
N SER A 16 -19.80 20.67 -19.22
CA SER A 16 -20.24 21.47 -20.38
C SER A 16 -20.02 20.67 -21.68
N ARG A 17 -20.86 20.88 -22.70
CA ARG A 17 -20.73 20.18 -23.99
C ARG A 17 -19.40 20.43 -24.71
N ARG A 18 -18.68 21.49 -24.33
CA ARG A 18 -17.36 21.86 -24.89
C ARG A 18 -16.19 21.35 -24.05
N PHE A 19 -16.46 20.69 -22.91
CA PHE A 19 -15.40 20.13 -22.08
C PHE A 19 -14.74 18.96 -22.81
N MET A 20 -13.44 19.07 -23.03
CA MET A 20 -12.60 17.99 -23.53
C MET A 20 -11.77 17.47 -22.36
N VAL A 21 -11.81 16.15 -22.16
CA VAL A 21 -10.99 15.50 -21.14
C VAL A 21 -9.50 15.69 -21.53
N PRO A 22 -8.67 16.33 -20.68
CA PRO A 22 -7.25 16.44 -20.97
C PRO A 22 -6.60 15.06 -21.08
N LYS A 23 -5.53 14.97 -21.87
CA LYS A 23 -4.74 13.73 -21.93
C LYS A 23 -3.84 13.68 -20.71
N PHE A 24 -4.15 12.79 -19.77
CA PHE A 24 -3.34 12.56 -18.57
C PHE A 24 -2.22 11.55 -18.83
N MET A 25 -1.11 11.71 -18.10
CA MET A 25 -0.21 10.58 -17.87
C MET A 25 -0.93 9.56 -16.98
N THR A 26 -1.00 8.31 -17.42
CA THR A 26 -1.70 7.25 -16.69
C THR A 26 -0.90 6.79 -15.48
N TYR A 27 -1.54 6.77 -14.32
CA TYR A 27 -0.93 6.26 -13.10
C TYR A 27 -1.32 4.80 -12.85
N ASP A 28 -0.32 3.93 -12.77
CA ASP A 28 -0.47 2.49 -12.57
C ASP A 28 -0.31 2.05 -11.09
N GLY A 29 0.14 2.96 -10.22
CA GLY A 29 0.41 2.66 -8.81
C GLY A 29 1.88 2.48 -8.44
N THR A 30 2.82 2.76 -9.34
CA THR A 30 4.27 2.53 -9.12
C THR A 30 5.08 3.82 -8.91
N SER A 31 4.64 4.94 -9.47
CA SER A 31 5.29 6.24 -9.33
C SER A 31 4.80 7.00 -8.08
N ASP A 32 5.39 8.16 -7.79
CA ASP A 32 4.99 8.97 -6.64
C ASP A 32 3.55 9.52 -6.81
N PRO A 33 2.61 9.16 -5.92
CA PRO A 33 1.23 9.65 -5.99
C PRO A 33 1.11 11.17 -5.86
N PHE A 34 2.04 11.86 -5.18
CA PHE A 34 2.04 13.32 -5.10
C PHE A 34 2.32 13.96 -6.45
N ASN A 35 3.32 13.46 -7.18
CA ASN A 35 3.64 13.94 -8.52
C ASN A 35 2.47 13.75 -9.47
N HIS A 36 1.77 12.60 -9.39
CA HIS A 36 0.56 12.36 -10.19
C HIS A 36 -0.54 13.38 -9.89
N ILE A 37 -0.83 13.64 -8.61
CA ILE A 37 -1.84 14.64 -8.23
C ILE A 37 -1.45 16.04 -8.67
N MET A 38 -0.18 16.42 -8.52
CA MET A 38 0.30 17.72 -8.98
C MET A 38 0.11 17.88 -10.48
N HIS A 39 0.49 16.87 -11.27
CA HIS A 39 0.30 16.88 -12.72
C HIS A 39 -1.18 16.93 -13.12
N TYR A 40 -2.03 16.15 -12.45
CA TYR A 40 -3.47 16.18 -12.65
C TYR A 40 -4.06 17.58 -12.39
N ARG A 41 -3.67 18.22 -11.27
CA ARG A 41 -4.12 19.56 -10.91
C ARG A 41 -3.66 20.61 -11.92
N GLN A 42 -2.43 20.50 -12.42
CA GLN A 42 -1.90 21.39 -13.46
C GLN A 42 -2.74 21.30 -14.74
N LEU A 43 -3.07 20.10 -15.20
CA LEU A 43 -3.91 19.92 -16.40
C LEU A 43 -5.36 20.38 -16.21
N MET A 44 -5.88 20.28 -14.99
CA MET A 44 -7.24 20.70 -14.64
C MET A 44 -7.31 22.13 -14.09
N THR A 45 -6.26 22.96 -14.24
CA THR A 45 -6.16 24.29 -13.59
C THR A 45 -7.37 25.20 -13.87
N LEU A 46 -7.91 25.17 -15.09
CA LEU A 46 -9.07 25.99 -15.48
C LEU A 46 -10.36 25.59 -14.75
N ASP A 47 -10.47 24.32 -14.36
CA ASP A 47 -11.63 23.74 -13.69
C ASP A 47 -11.31 23.34 -12.23
N ILE A 48 -10.21 23.85 -11.65
CA ILE A 48 -9.69 23.41 -10.36
C ILE A 48 -10.65 23.66 -9.18
N ARG A 49 -11.65 24.52 -9.36
CA ARG A 49 -12.70 24.81 -8.36
C ARG A 49 -13.93 23.91 -8.50
N ASN A 50 -13.95 23.05 -9.52
CA ASN A 50 -15.09 22.21 -9.84
C ASN A 50 -14.85 20.78 -9.36
N ASP A 51 -15.02 20.56 -8.06
CA ASP A 51 -14.78 19.27 -7.41
C ASP A 51 -15.53 18.10 -8.08
N ALA A 52 -16.78 18.32 -8.51
CA ALA A 52 -17.57 17.30 -9.16
C ALA A 52 -16.96 16.86 -10.50
N LEU A 53 -16.48 17.82 -11.31
CA LEU A 53 -15.78 17.53 -12.55
C LEU A 53 -14.43 16.85 -12.29
N LEU A 54 -13.66 17.36 -11.32
CA LEU A 54 -12.37 16.79 -10.94
C LEU A 54 -12.50 15.34 -10.48
N CYS A 55 -13.47 15.02 -9.60
CA CYS A 55 -13.73 13.66 -9.15
C CYS A 55 -14.14 12.74 -10.31
N LYS A 56 -14.96 13.25 -11.24
CA LYS A 56 -15.50 12.45 -12.36
C LYS A 56 -14.44 12.14 -13.42
N VAL A 57 -13.49 13.05 -13.62
CA VAL A 57 -12.41 12.90 -14.60
C VAL A 57 -11.23 12.12 -14.02
N PHE A 58 -10.99 12.15 -12.71
CA PHE A 58 -9.84 11.50 -12.08
C PHE A 58 -9.64 10.03 -12.45
N PRO A 59 -10.67 9.16 -12.53
CA PRO A 59 -10.51 7.75 -12.90
C PRO A 59 -9.88 7.56 -14.29
N THR A 60 -10.07 8.52 -15.21
CA THR A 60 -9.47 8.48 -16.56
C THR A 60 -7.95 8.64 -16.53
N SER A 61 -7.41 9.20 -15.44
CA SER A 61 -5.96 9.31 -15.20
C SER A 61 -5.36 8.05 -14.55
N LEU A 62 -6.18 7.06 -14.17
CA LEU A 62 -5.75 5.85 -13.48
C LEU A 62 -5.74 4.65 -14.44
N HIS A 63 -4.81 3.73 -14.20
CA HIS A 63 -4.69 2.50 -14.97
C HIS A 63 -4.49 1.28 -14.06
N ASN A 64 -4.83 0.08 -14.56
CA ASN A 64 -4.62 -1.21 -13.90
C ASN A 64 -5.00 -1.24 -12.41
N GLN A 65 -4.00 -1.37 -11.53
CA GLN A 65 -4.19 -1.54 -10.10
C GLN A 65 -4.81 -0.30 -9.46
N ALA A 66 -4.51 0.90 -9.96
CA ALA A 66 -5.06 2.16 -9.47
C ALA A 66 -6.53 2.34 -9.84
N LEU A 67 -6.90 1.98 -11.07
CA LEU A 67 -8.31 1.97 -11.46
C LEU A 67 -9.10 0.91 -10.67
N SER A 68 -8.51 -0.27 -10.47
CA SER A 68 -9.11 -1.34 -9.66
C SER A 68 -9.32 -0.91 -8.20
N TRP A 69 -8.36 -0.18 -7.61
CA TRP A 69 -8.50 0.40 -6.27
C TRP A 69 -9.67 1.38 -6.21
N PHE A 70 -9.79 2.26 -7.20
CA PHE A 70 -10.85 3.26 -7.25
C PHE A 70 -12.25 2.61 -7.22
N HIS A 71 -12.45 1.51 -7.95
CA HIS A 71 -13.72 0.78 -7.94
C HIS A 71 -14.03 0.03 -6.64
N ARG A 72 -13.04 -0.18 -5.77
CA ARG A 72 -13.21 -0.81 -4.44
C ARG A 72 -13.54 0.19 -3.34
N LEU A 73 -13.53 1.49 -3.62
CA LEU A 73 -13.86 2.51 -2.63
C LEU A 73 -15.33 2.39 -2.19
N PRO A 74 -15.65 2.69 -0.91
CA PRO A 74 -17.02 2.67 -0.42
C PRO A 74 -17.92 3.65 -1.20
N LYS A 75 -19.19 3.29 -1.38
CA LYS A 75 -20.19 4.20 -1.97
C LYS A 75 -20.30 5.47 -1.13
N ASN A 76 -20.50 6.62 -1.79
CA ASN A 76 -20.65 7.93 -1.16
C ASN A 76 -19.45 8.36 -0.28
N SER A 77 -18.27 7.77 -0.47
CA SER A 77 -17.06 8.16 0.26
C SER A 77 -16.39 9.41 -0.32
N MET A 78 -16.75 9.80 -1.55
CA MET A 78 -16.14 10.94 -2.24
C MET A 78 -17.09 12.11 -2.38
N ASN A 79 -16.87 13.13 -1.56
CA ASN A 79 -17.63 14.37 -1.58
C ASN A 79 -16.91 15.50 -2.33
N ASN A 80 -15.59 15.52 -2.33
CA ASN A 80 -14.78 16.53 -3.01
C ASN A 80 -13.44 15.93 -3.51
N PHE A 81 -12.73 16.67 -4.36
CA PHE A 81 -11.47 16.19 -4.93
C PHE A 81 -10.34 16.16 -3.90
N LEU A 82 -10.42 17.00 -2.86
CA LEU A 82 -9.43 17.04 -1.78
C LEU A 82 -9.40 15.72 -0.99
N ASP A 83 -10.56 15.17 -0.64
CA ASP A 83 -10.72 13.92 0.08
C ASP A 83 -10.23 12.73 -0.77
N LEU A 84 -10.61 12.72 -2.05
CA LEU A 84 -10.13 11.71 -3.00
C LEU A 84 -8.59 11.75 -3.14
N SER A 85 -8.03 12.94 -3.37
CA SER A 85 -6.59 13.09 -3.64
C SER A 85 -5.74 12.88 -2.38
N LYS A 86 -6.04 13.53 -1.26
CA LYS A 86 -5.22 13.48 -0.03
C LYS A 86 -5.53 12.28 0.86
N ALA A 87 -6.81 12.05 1.19
CA ALA A 87 -7.16 11.05 2.19
C ALA A 87 -7.16 9.64 1.60
N CYS A 88 -7.77 9.46 0.42
CA CYS A 88 -7.89 8.13 -0.19
C CYS A 88 -6.66 7.76 -1.02
N PHE A 89 -6.28 8.57 -2.00
CA PHE A 89 -5.25 8.19 -2.98
C PHE A 89 -3.83 8.27 -2.42
N VAL A 90 -3.43 9.42 -1.89
CA VAL A 90 -2.12 9.61 -1.23
C VAL A 90 -1.98 8.67 -0.05
N GLY A 91 -2.99 8.58 0.82
CA GLY A 91 -2.99 7.64 1.94
C GLY A 91 -2.76 6.18 1.51
N HIS A 92 -3.48 5.69 0.50
CA HIS A 92 -3.33 4.32 0.03
C HIS A 92 -1.95 4.05 -0.59
N TYR A 93 -1.49 4.95 -1.47
CA TYR A 93 -0.28 4.73 -2.25
C TYR A 93 1.01 5.07 -1.50
N LEU A 94 1.03 6.03 -0.57
CA LEU A 94 2.19 6.21 0.31
C LEU A 94 2.32 5.08 1.32
N CYS A 95 1.22 4.64 1.93
CA CYS A 95 1.27 3.48 2.82
C CYS A 95 1.69 2.23 2.04
N SER A 96 1.18 2.03 0.82
CA SER A 96 1.58 0.89 -0.03
C SER A 96 3.03 0.97 -0.49
N ALA A 97 3.54 2.14 -0.88
CA ALA A 97 4.93 2.34 -1.29
C ALA A 97 5.90 2.11 -0.13
N ARG A 98 5.61 2.69 1.05
CA ARG A 98 6.38 2.43 2.28
C ARG A 98 6.32 0.96 2.65
N HIS A 99 5.15 0.33 2.60
CA HIS A 99 5.00 -1.10 2.88
C HIS A 99 5.79 -1.99 1.90
N LYS A 100 5.80 -1.66 0.60
CA LYS A 100 6.59 -2.39 -0.42
C LYS A 100 8.10 -2.24 -0.20
N GLN A 101 8.58 -1.02 0.07
CA GLN A 101 9.99 -0.79 0.41
C GLN A 101 10.37 -1.56 1.68
N ASN A 102 9.55 -1.47 2.71
CA ASN A 102 9.74 -2.16 3.98
C ASN A 102 9.80 -3.69 3.82
N ILE A 103 8.90 -4.29 3.04
CA ILE A 103 8.93 -5.73 2.75
C ILE A 103 10.19 -6.11 1.97
N SER A 104 10.60 -5.32 0.98
CA SER A 104 11.81 -5.63 0.20
C SER A 104 13.07 -5.59 1.07
N THR A 105 13.18 -4.62 1.98
CA THR A 105 14.26 -4.54 2.97
C THR A 105 14.23 -5.76 3.89
N LEU A 106 13.06 -6.16 4.37
CA LEU A 106 12.89 -7.35 5.22
C LEU A 106 13.22 -8.66 4.49
N GLN A 107 12.89 -8.80 3.20
CA GLN A 107 13.18 -10.00 2.39
C GLN A 107 14.68 -10.17 2.09
N ASN A 108 15.44 -9.07 2.07
CA ASN A 108 16.88 -9.11 1.87
C ASN A 108 17.66 -9.49 3.13
N LEU A 109 16.99 -9.53 4.29
CA LEU A 109 17.62 -10.00 5.52
C LEU A 109 17.87 -11.50 5.39
N LYS A 110 19.13 -11.91 5.52
CA LYS A 110 19.53 -13.30 5.65
C LYS A 110 20.52 -13.40 6.79
N MET A 111 20.27 -14.36 7.68
CA MET A 111 21.21 -14.71 8.72
C MET A 111 22.52 -15.15 8.07
N GLN A 112 23.64 -14.62 8.54
CA GLN A 112 24.95 -15.00 8.04
C GLN A 112 25.41 -16.33 8.65
N GLU A 113 26.29 -17.07 7.96
CA GLU A 113 26.76 -18.38 8.44
C GLU A 113 27.50 -18.31 9.80
N ASN A 114 28.12 -17.18 10.09
CA ASN A 114 28.86 -16.94 11.33
C ASN A 114 28.07 -16.17 12.40
N GLU A 115 26.80 -15.83 12.13
CA GLU A 115 25.96 -15.05 13.04
C GLU A 115 25.16 -15.96 13.99
N SER A 116 25.13 -15.62 15.28
CA SER A 116 24.29 -16.35 16.22
C SER A 116 22.81 -16.01 16.01
N LEU A 117 21.91 -16.98 16.20
CA LEU A 117 20.46 -16.76 16.09
C LEU A 117 19.99 -15.61 17.01
N ARG A 118 20.61 -15.43 18.17
CA ARG A 118 20.26 -14.38 19.13
C ARG A 118 20.57 -12.98 18.58
N GLU A 119 21.70 -12.82 17.91
CA GLU A 119 22.09 -11.55 17.27
C GLU A 119 21.21 -11.27 16.07
N PHE A 120 20.95 -12.29 15.24
CA PHE A 120 20.05 -12.17 14.11
C PHE A 120 18.64 -11.74 14.53
N VAL A 121 18.05 -12.37 15.56
CA VAL A 121 16.72 -11.99 16.08
C VAL A 121 16.72 -10.57 16.62
N LYS A 122 17.80 -10.14 17.29
CA LYS A 122 17.92 -8.77 17.81
C LYS A 122 17.93 -7.75 16.67
N TRP A 123 18.70 -8.00 15.61
CA TRP A 123 18.77 -7.12 14.45
C TRP A 123 17.48 -7.14 13.63
N PHE A 124 16.93 -8.33 13.36
CA PHE A 124 15.66 -8.49 12.66
C PHE A 124 14.53 -7.75 13.39
N LYS A 125 14.49 -7.82 14.73
CA LYS A 125 13.53 -7.05 15.55
C LYS A 125 13.69 -5.54 15.36
N GLN A 126 14.92 -5.02 15.33
CA GLN A 126 15.16 -3.59 15.10
C GLN A 126 14.66 -3.15 13.72
N VAL A 127 14.89 -3.95 12.68
CA VAL A 127 14.42 -3.64 11.32
C VAL A 127 12.89 -3.72 11.26
N VAL A 128 12.27 -4.74 11.87
CA VAL A 128 10.80 -4.85 11.94
C VAL A 128 10.17 -3.68 12.68
N LEU A 129 10.80 -3.15 13.74
CA LEU A 129 10.29 -1.96 14.46
C LEU A 129 10.38 -0.67 13.64
N GLN A 130 11.33 -0.57 12.70
CA GLN A 130 11.43 0.55 11.77
C GLN A 130 10.41 0.47 10.62
N VAL A 131 9.82 -0.70 10.42
CA VAL A 131 8.80 -0.95 9.40
C VAL A 131 7.42 -0.62 9.96
N GLU A 132 6.92 0.58 9.65
CA GLU A 132 5.52 0.93 9.93
C GLU A 132 4.58 0.02 9.12
N SER A 133 3.60 -0.60 9.81
CA SER A 133 2.41 -1.26 9.24
C SER A 133 2.62 -2.57 8.44
N CYS A 134 3.44 -3.52 8.89
CA CYS A 134 3.46 -4.87 8.33
C CYS A 134 2.57 -5.87 9.08
N SER A 135 1.85 -6.73 8.34
CA SER A 135 1.10 -7.84 8.92
C SER A 135 2.05 -8.85 9.56
N MET A 136 1.68 -9.35 10.75
CA MET A 136 2.45 -10.37 11.46
C MET A 136 2.67 -11.64 10.63
N ASP A 137 1.72 -12.01 9.78
CA ASP A 137 1.85 -13.18 8.91
C ASP A 137 2.98 -13.01 7.87
N ILE A 138 3.19 -11.78 7.37
CA ILE A 138 4.28 -11.46 6.45
C ILE A 138 5.62 -11.50 7.19
N ILE A 139 5.69 -10.92 8.39
CA ILE A 139 6.90 -10.94 9.24
C ILE A 139 7.32 -12.39 9.53
N LEU A 140 6.36 -13.27 9.84
CA LEU A 140 6.61 -14.68 10.09
C LEU A 140 7.13 -15.43 8.85
N GLN A 141 6.57 -15.15 7.68
CA GLN A 141 7.04 -15.77 6.43
C GLN A 141 8.47 -15.32 6.10
N ILE A 142 8.73 -14.03 6.19
CA ILE A 142 10.07 -13.47 5.94
C ILE A 142 11.06 -14.08 6.94
N PHE A 143 10.74 -14.08 8.24
CA PHE A 143 11.59 -14.65 9.28
C PHE A 143 12.00 -16.10 8.95
N LYS A 144 11.05 -16.93 8.52
CA LYS A 144 11.32 -18.32 8.11
C LYS A 144 12.26 -18.42 6.91
N ILE A 145 12.11 -17.56 5.91
CA ILE A 145 12.96 -17.55 4.70
C ILE A 145 14.36 -17.02 5.00
N SER A 146 14.46 -16.07 5.93
CA SER A 146 15.70 -15.39 6.28
C SER A 146 16.64 -16.19 7.21
N ILE A 147 16.14 -17.25 7.86
CA ILE A 147 16.96 -18.14 8.70
C ILE A 147 17.66 -19.18 7.83
N CYS A 148 18.96 -19.41 8.05
CA CYS A 148 19.68 -20.50 7.40
C CYS A 148 19.06 -21.85 7.71
N SER A 149 18.69 -22.59 6.65
CA SER A 149 18.11 -23.94 6.70
C SER A 149 18.99 -24.97 7.41
N GLY A 150 20.30 -24.69 7.56
CA GLY A 150 21.26 -25.51 8.29
C GLY A 150 21.13 -25.47 9.83
N THR A 151 20.43 -24.49 10.40
CA THR A 151 20.36 -24.35 11.86
C THR A 151 19.44 -25.37 12.54
N SER A 152 19.81 -25.80 13.74
CA SER A 152 18.98 -26.65 14.60
C SER A 152 17.62 -26.00 14.91
N PHE A 153 17.60 -24.67 14.98
CA PHE A 153 16.39 -23.88 15.16
C PHE A 153 15.44 -23.94 13.95
N PHE A 154 15.95 -23.81 12.72
CA PHE A 154 15.14 -23.99 11.51
C PHE A 154 14.48 -25.37 11.47
N LYS A 155 15.24 -26.43 11.79
CA LYS A 155 14.72 -27.80 11.89
C LYS A 155 13.66 -27.97 12.97
N SER A 156 13.71 -27.17 14.05
CA SER A 156 12.68 -27.16 15.10
C SER A 156 11.42 -26.41 14.65
N LEU A 157 11.58 -25.32 13.90
CA LEU A 157 10.46 -24.54 13.34
C LEU A 157 9.67 -25.33 12.30
N THR A 158 10.32 -26.13 11.45
CA THR A 158 9.63 -26.93 10.43
C THR A 158 8.88 -28.14 11.00
N LYS A 159 9.23 -28.58 12.22
CA LYS A 159 8.56 -29.69 12.91
C LYS A 159 7.32 -29.27 13.72
N LYS A 160 7.14 -27.97 14.00
CA LYS A 160 6.04 -27.45 14.83
C LYS A 160 4.83 -27.07 14.00
N SER A 161 3.64 -27.17 14.59
CA SER A 161 2.41 -26.71 13.94
C SER A 161 2.46 -25.19 13.67
N PRO A 162 1.69 -24.66 12.70
CA PRO A 162 1.69 -23.22 12.37
C PRO A 162 1.34 -22.33 13.58
N ARG A 163 0.47 -22.80 14.48
CA ARG A 163 0.04 -22.08 15.68
C ARG A 163 1.17 -21.97 16.71
N GLU A 164 1.90 -23.05 16.95
CA GLU A 164 3.04 -23.07 17.89
C GLU A 164 4.24 -22.29 17.36
N SER A 165 4.46 -22.33 16.05
CA SER A 165 5.47 -21.51 15.38
C SER A 165 5.17 -20.02 15.54
N ARG A 166 3.90 -19.62 15.38
CA ARG A 166 3.45 -18.23 15.60
C ARG A 166 3.68 -17.80 17.05
N GLN A 167 3.26 -18.59 18.03
CA GLN A 167 3.44 -18.27 19.45
C GLN A 167 4.92 -18.17 19.85
N GLY A 168 5.76 -19.12 19.41
CA GLY A 168 7.19 -19.11 19.69
C GLY A 168 7.90 -17.90 19.08
N THR A 169 7.48 -17.49 17.88
CA THR A 169 8.04 -16.33 17.20
C THR A 169 7.57 -15.02 17.85
N MET A 170 6.32 -14.93 18.30
CA MET A 170 5.84 -13.78 19.09
C MET A 170 6.60 -13.62 20.41
N LYS A 171 6.93 -14.73 21.09
CA LYS A 171 7.80 -14.71 22.29
C LYS A 171 9.22 -14.22 21.96
N LEU A 172 9.80 -14.65 20.84
CA LEU A 172 11.13 -14.19 20.40
C LEU A 172 11.16 -12.69 20.09
N PHE A 173 10.05 -12.14 19.59
CA PHE A 173 9.93 -10.70 19.35
C PHE A 173 9.46 -9.90 20.57
N GLY A 174 9.10 -10.55 21.68
CA GLY A 174 8.61 -9.89 22.90
C GLY A 174 7.27 -9.18 22.67
N LEU A 175 6.40 -9.77 21.85
CA LEU A 175 5.07 -9.27 21.50
C LEU A 175 3.94 -10.03 22.23
N CYS A 176 4.27 -10.71 23.33
CA CYS A 176 3.33 -11.36 24.24
C CYS A 176 3.30 -10.65 25.58
#